data_AF-A0A2E6RMU6-F1
#
_entry.id   AF-A0A2E6RMU6-F1
#
_cell.length_a   1.000
_cell.length_b   1.000
_cell.length_c   1.000
_cell.angle_alpha   90.00
_cell.angle_beta   90.00
_cell.angle_gamma   90.00
#
_symmetry.space_group_name_H-M   'P 1'
#
loop_
_entity.id
_entity.type
_entity.pdbx_description
1 polymer ?
#
loop_
_entity_poly.entity_id
_entity_poly.type
_entity_poly.pdbx_seq_one_letter_code
_entity_poly.pdbx_strand_id
1 'polypeptide(L)'
;MFDRLFTVTTLITFVFMLWMIFWWIPIDISQGPVAKTVFIHVPLAWCSMIAIVLVAVASIYYLFNKKLFWDNLAQSTAEVGVIFGSLALISGIIWAKPIWGVWWTGEAKLTTTLILILIYAAYILFRSLYSNSLQMKKIAAIIAVIGAIDSPIIYFAANLWQESHPVTVIGPLAREDSSFGADYGLTLLVSVIAFTLLFVILTRLRLKVLSLESKFKKGI
;
A
#
# COMPACT_ATOMS: atom_id res chain seq x y z
N MET A 1 -22.38 -3.03 15.74
CA MET A 1 -21.47 -3.65 16.73
C MET A 1 -20.14 -4.02 16.10
N PHE A 2 -20.13 -4.79 14.99
CA PHE A 2 -18.91 -5.19 14.26
C PHE A 2 -17.98 -4.03 13.88
N ASP A 3 -18.52 -2.94 13.33
CA ASP A 3 -17.68 -1.79 12.92
C ASP A 3 -16.97 -1.11 14.09
N ARG A 4 -17.59 -1.05 15.28
CA ARG A 4 -16.95 -0.48 16.48
C ARG A 4 -15.86 -1.40 17.00
N LEU A 5 -16.12 -2.71 17.06
CA LEU A 5 -15.14 -3.70 17.50
C LEU A 5 -13.91 -3.71 16.58
N PHE A 6 -14.13 -3.66 15.26
CA PHE A 6 -13.05 -3.59 14.28
C PHE A 6 -12.20 -2.34 14.47
N THR A 7 -12.82 -1.16 14.59
CA THR A 7 -12.10 0.11 14.82
C THR A 7 -11.30 0.10 16.13
N VAL A 8 -11.89 -0.41 17.22
CA VAL A 8 -11.20 -0.52 18.52
C VAL A 8 -10.00 -1.47 18.41
N THR A 9 -10.17 -2.61 17.74
CA THR A 9 -9.07 -3.57 17.52
C THR A 9 -7.95 -2.92 16.72
N THR A 10 -8.26 -2.21 15.63
CA THR A 10 -7.27 -1.48 14.85
C THR A 10 -6.52 -0.45 15.69
N LEU A 11 -7.23 0.31 16.52
CA LEU A 11 -6.61 1.32 17.39
C LEU A 11 -5.66 0.68 18.41
N ILE A 12 -6.09 -0.41 19.06
CA ILE A 12 -5.25 -1.16 20.02
C ILE A 12 -3.99 -1.68 19.32
N THR A 13 -4.14 -2.32 18.15
CA THR A 13 -2.99 -2.84 17.39
C THR A 13 -2.05 -1.73 16.95
N PHE A 14 -2.58 -0.56 16.55
CA PHE A 14 -1.76 0.59 16.15
C PHE A 14 -0.99 1.18 17.34
N VAL A 15 -1.62 1.32 18.51
CA VAL A 15 -0.94 1.76 19.74
C VAL A 15 0.12 0.76 20.17
N PHE A 16 -0.19 -0.54 20.11
CA PHE A 16 0.76 -1.60 20.44
C PHE A 16 1.96 -1.60 19.49
N MET A 17 1.73 -1.44 18.19
CA MET A 17 2.79 -1.28 17.19
C MET A 17 3.70 -0.08 17.53
N LEU A 18 3.14 1.08 17.86
CA LEU A 18 3.94 2.26 18.24
C LEU A 18 4.78 1.99 19.50
N TRP A 19 4.19 1.34 20.51
CA TRP A 19 4.94 0.92 21.68
C TRP A 19 6.11 -0.01 21.31
N MET A 20 5.91 -0.98 20.42
CA MET A 20 6.98 -1.86 19.96
C MET A 20 8.10 -1.09 19.25
N ILE A 21 7.74 -0.17 18.35
CA ILE A 21 8.73 0.62 17.59
C ILE A 21 9.59 1.48 18.54
N PHE A 22 8.98 2.14 19.51
CA PHE A 22 9.71 3.10 20.36
C PHE A 22 10.39 2.45 21.56
N TRP A 23 9.78 1.46 22.21
CA TRP A 23 10.26 0.87 23.47
C TRP A 23 10.77 -0.58 23.35
N TRP A 24 10.16 -1.42 22.50
CA TRP A 24 10.57 -2.83 22.39
C TRP A 24 11.85 -2.99 21.57
N ILE A 25 11.91 -2.35 20.40
CA ILE A 25 13.06 -2.49 19.50
C ILE A 25 14.20 -1.54 19.90
N PRO A 26 15.42 -2.07 20.13
CA PRO A 26 16.59 -1.26 20.37
C PRO A 26 16.97 -0.46 19.12
N ILE A 27 17.78 0.59 19.32
CA ILE A 27 18.35 1.35 18.20
C ILE A 27 19.31 0.44 17.42
N ASP A 28 19.20 0.46 16.10
CA ASP A 28 20.09 -0.32 15.24
C ASP A 28 21.53 0.22 15.33
N ILE A 29 22.51 -0.68 15.49
CA ILE A 29 23.92 -0.30 15.68
C ILE A 29 24.51 0.30 14.40
N SER A 30 24.06 -0.16 13.23
CA SER A 30 24.59 0.23 11.93
C SER A 30 23.93 1.49 11.35
N GLN A 31 22.61 1.60 11.47
CA GLN A 31 21.80 2.67 10.89
C GLN A 31 21.36 3.71 11.94
N GLY A 32 21.46 3.40 13.23
CA GLY A 32 20.95 4.28 14.28
C GLY A 32 19.41 4.36 14.30
N PRO A 33 18.83 5.46 14.82
CA PRO A 33 17.38 5.58 15.00
C PRO A 33 16.58 5.55 13.69
N VAL A 34 17.19 5.91 12.56
CA VAL A 34 16.49 5.95 11.27
C VAL A 34 16.05 4.56 10.80
N ALA A 35 16.68 3.48 11.28
CA ALA A 35 16.25 2.11 10.96
C ALA A 35 14.78 1.86 11.33
N LYS A 36 14.27 2.55 12.36
CA LYS A 36 12.88 2.40 12.83
C LYS A 36 11.84 2.87 11.80
N THR A 37 12.23 3.64 10.77
CA THR A 37 11.30 4.05 9.70
C THR A 37 10.79 2.85 8.89
N VAL A 38 11.53 1.73 8.85
CA VAL A 38 11.12 0.52 8.12
C VAL A 38 9.77 -0.02 8.59
N PHE A 39 9.47 0.10 9.89
CA PHE A 39 8.22 -0.34 10.51
C PHE A 39 7.02 0.51 10.13
N ILE A 40 7.23 1.62 9.44
CA ILE A 40 6.20 2.48 8.87
C ILE A 40 6.23 2.38 7.34
N HIS A 41 7.42 2.49 6.74
CA HIS A 41 7.64 2.45 5.30
C HIS A 41 7.18 1.15 4.65
N VAL A 42 7.60 -0.01 5.16
CA VAL A 42 7.30 -1.32 4.56
C VAL A 42 5.80 -1.65 4.61
N PRO A 43 5.09 -1.45 5.75
CA PRO A 43 3.64 -1.62 5.78
C PRO A 43 2.87 -0.68 4.85
N LEU A 44 3.34 0.56 4.66
CA LEU A 44 2.75 1.49 3.69
C LEU A 44 2.89 0.97 2.26
N ALA A 45 4.11 0.52 1.89
CA ALA A 45 4.37 -0.07 0.58
C ALA A 45 3.52 -1.32 0.35
N TRP A 46 3.47 -2.21 1.35
CA TRP A 46 2.66 -3.43 1.34
C TRP A 46 1.17 -3.16 1.07
N CYS A 47 0.56 -2.23 1.81
CA CYS A 47 -0.84 -1.89 1.62
C CYS A 47 -1.10 -1.29 0.22
N SER A 48 -0.20 -0.44 -0.30
CA SER A 48 -0.30 0.08 -1.67
C SER A 48 -0.24 -1.04 -2.71
N MET A 49 0.73 -1.94 -2.57
CA MET A 49 0.93 -3.07 -3.48
C MET A 49 -0.26 -4.05 -3.49
N ILE A 50 -0.88 -4.31 -2.34
CA ILE A 50 -2.12 -5.11 -2.27
C ILE A 50 -3.29 -4.34 -2.85
N ALA A 51 -3.38 -3.03 -2.56
CA ALA A 51 -4.48 -2.21 -3.02
C ALA A 51 -4.61 -2.24 -4.55
N ILE A 52 -3.52 -2.15 -5.32
CA ILE A 52 -3.60 -2.14 -6.78
C ILE A 52 -4.08 -3.49 -7.33
N VAL A 53 -3.69 -4.60 -6.69
CA VAL A 53 -4.21 -5.94 -7.01
C VAL A 53 -5.71 -6.00 -6.75
N LEU A 54 -6.17 -5.48 -5.60
CA LEU A 54 -7.60 -5.40 -5.28
C LEU A 54 -8.36 -4.50 -6.26
N VAL A 55 -7.79 -3.38 -6.71
CA VAL A 55 -8.38 -2.52 -7.74
C VAL A 55 -8.54 -3.29 -9.06
N ALA A 56 -7.53 -4.05 -9.48
CA ALA A 56 -7.60 -4.87 -10.68
C ALA A 56 -8.69 -5.94 -10.58
N VAL A 57 -8.69 -6.71 -9.48
CA VAL A 57 -9.70 -7.73 -9.21
C VAL A 57 -11.11 -7.13 -9.21
N ALA A 58 -11.33 -6.05 -8.45
CA ALA A 58 -12.64 -5.40 -8.38
C ALA A 58 -13.08 -4.82 -9.74
N SER A 59 -12.16 -4.24 -10.51
CA SER A 59 -12.45 -3.74 -11.87
C SER A 59 -12.86 -4.88 -12.81
N ILE A 60 -12.17 -6.01 -12.76
CA ILE A 60 -12.49 -7.22 -13.54
C ILE A 60 -13.87 -7.77 -13.13
N TYR A 61 -14.12 -7.93 -11.83
CA TYR A 61 -15.42 -8.41 -11.34
C TYR A 61 -16.57 -7.51 -11.77
N TYR A 62 -16.37 -6.18 -11.74
CA TYR A 62 -17.35 -5.24 -12.27
C TYR A 62 -17.63 -5.51 -13.76
N LEU A 63 -16.61 -5.79 -14.57
CA LEU A 63 -16.81 -6.06 -15.99
C LEU A 63 -17.64 -7.32 -16.24
N PHE A 64 -17.55 -8.33 -15.38
CA PHE A 64 -18.36 -9.55 -15.50
C PHE A 64 -19.80 -9.37 -15.02
N ASN A 65 -20.01 -8.81 -13.83
CA ASN A 65 -21.33 -8.82 -13.18
C ASN A 65 -22.06 -7.46 -13.21
N LYS A 66 -21.39 -6.40 -13.66
CA LYS A 66 -21.91 -5.02 -13.74
C LYS A 66 -22.46 -4.46 -12.43
N LYS A 67 -22.14 -5.04 -11.27
CA LYS A 67 -22.60 -4.57 -9.97
C LYS A 67 -21.78 -3.35 -9.54
N LEU A 68 -22.45 -2.22 -9.32
CA LEU A 68 -21.82 -0.95 -8.91
C LEU A 68 -20.95 -1.04 -7.65
N PHE A 69 -21.22 -2.02 -6.78
CA PHE A 69 -20.38 -2.30 -5.62
C PHE A 69 -18.91 -2.48 -6.00
N TRP A 70 -18.62 -3.28 -7.03
CA TRP A 70 -17.25 -3.58 -7.45
C TRP A 70 -16.56 -2.36 -8.08
N ASP A 71 -17.32 -1.55 -8.81
CA ASP A 71 -16.82 -0.29 -9.38
C ASP A 71 -16.44 0.71 -8.29
N ASN A 72 -17.32 0.87 -7.29
CA ASN A 72 -17.07 1.74 -6.14
C ASN A 72 -15.94 1.20 -5.26
N LEU A 73 -15.83 -0.13 -5.12
CA LEU A 73 -14.73 -0.76 -4.40
C LEU A 73 -13.40 -0.50 -5.11
N ALA A 74 -13.34 -0.68 -6.43
CA ALA A 74 -12.14 -0.39 -7.21
C ALA A 74 -11.73 1.09 -7.09
N GLN A 75 -12.69 2.02 -7.19
CA GLN A 75 -12.40 3.44 -7.04
C GLN A 75 -11.91 3.80 -5.63
N SER A 76 -12.65 3.42 -4.59
CA SER A 76 -12.27 3.69 -3.20
C SER A 76 -10.92 3.08 -2.83
N THR A 77 -10.65 1.87 -3.30
CA THR A 77 -9.37 1.18 -3.07
C THR A 77 -8.21 1.89 -3.78
N ALA A 78 -8.43 2.40 -4.99
CA ALA A 78 -7.41 3.16 -5.72
C ALA A 78 -7.05 4.48 -5.02
N GLU A 79 -8.07 5.23 -4.57
CA GLU A 79 -7.88 6.50 -3.88
C GLU A 79 -7.18 6.33 -2.51
N VAL A 80 -7.43 5.23 -1.79
CA VAL A 80 -6.69 4.92 -0.55
C VAL A 80 -5.30 4.38 -0.87
N GLY A 81 -5.18 3.49 -1.86
CA GLY A 81 -3.91 2.89 -2.27
C GLY A 81 -2.87 3.93 -2.68
N VAL A 82 -3.25 4.95 -3.45
CA VAL A 82 -2.33 6.02 -3.86
C VAL A 82 -1.78 6.83 -2.67
N ILE A 83 -2.58 7.02 -1.61
CA ILE A 83 -2.12 7.69 -0.39
C ILE A 83 -1.04 6.84 0.28
N PHE A 84 -1.29 5.54 0.45
CA PHE A 84 -0.32 4.63 1.06
C PHE A 84 0.96 4.53 0.23
N GLY A 85 0.84 4.43 -1.10
CA GLY A 85 1.99 4.42 -2.01
C GLY A 85 2.79 5.72 -1.95
N SER A 86 2.12 6.87 -1.91
CA SER A 86 2.80 8.18 -1.80
C SER A 86 3.54 8.32 -0.47
N LEU A 87 2.92 7.92 0.65
CA LEU A 87 3.57 7.92 1.96
C LEU A 87 4.73 6.91 2.02
N ALA A 88 4.61 5.76 1.36
CA ALA A 88 5.71 4.80 1.23
C ALA A 88 6.91 5.43 0.49
N LEU A 89 6.67 6.07 -0.66
CA LEU A 89 7.73 6.73 -1.43
C LEU A 89 8.41 7.84 -0.62
N ILE A 90 7.62 8.72 0.01
CA ILE A 90 8.14 9.83 0.82
C ILE A 90 8.97 9.30 2.00
N SER A 91 8.44 8.33 2.75
CA SER A 91 9.16 7.75 3.89
C SER A 91 10.45 7.04 3.45
N GLY A 92 10.45 6.39 2.27
CA GLY A 92 11.64 5.79 1.68
C GLY A 92 12.71 6.82 1.33
N ILE A 93 12.31 7.93 0.69
CA ILE A 93 13.19 9.07 0.36
C ILE A 93 13.80 9.68 1.63
N ILE A 94 13.01 9.83 2.70
CA ILE A 94 13.49 10.35 3.99
C ILE A 94 14.54 9.41 4.60
N TRP A 95 14.35 8.10 4.51
CA TRP A 95 15.31 7.11 5.00
C TRP A 95 16.57 7.03 4.12
N ALA A 96 16.44 7.19 2.79
CA ALA A 96 17.55 7.15 1.84
C ALA A 96 18.62 8.21 2.14
N LYS A 97 18.22 9.43 2.52
CA LYS A 97 19.15 10.53 2.74
C LYS A 97 20.24 10.26 3.80
N PRO A 98 19.91 9.84 5.04
CA PRO A 98 20.94 9.53 6.04
C PRO A 98 21.69 8.23 5.77
N ILE A 99 21.10 7.25 5.05
CA ILE A 99 21.73 5.94 4.83
C ILE A 99 22.63 5.91 3.59
N TRP A 100 22.20 6.52 2.48
CA TRP A 100 22.94 6.53 1.21
C TRP A 100 23.57 7.89 0.89
N GLY A 101 23.30 8.93 1.67
CA GLY A 101 23.77 10.30 1.40
C GLY A 101 22.98 11.04 0.31
N VAL A 102 22.09 10.35 -0.41
CA VAL A 102 21.28 10.86 -1.53
C VAL A 102 19.79 10.60 -1.30
N TRP A 103 18.92 11.44 -1.89
CA TRP A 103 17.46 11.29 -1.77
C TRP A 103 16.88 10.25 -2.71
N TRP A 104 17.59 9.96 -3.81
CA TRP A 104 17.13 9.06 -4.87
C TRP A 104 18.33 8.45 -5.59
N THR A 105 18.33 7.13 -5.70
CA THR A 105 19.38 6.34 -6.37
C THR A 105 19.01 5.96 -7.80
N GLY A 106 17.72 6.07 -8.17
CA GLY A 106 17.22 5.62 -9.49
C GLY A 106 17.04 4.12 -9.63
N GLU A 107 17.28 3.36 -8.57
CA GLU A 107 17.31 1.91 -8.60
C GLU A 107 15.90 1.29 -8.79
N ALA A 108 15.85 0.04 -9.22
CA ALA A 108 14.66 -0.59 -9.79
C ALA A 108 13.46 -0.53 -8.82
N LYS A 109 13.66 -0.81 -7.53
CA LYS A 109 12.58 -0.79 -6.52
C LYS A 109 11.95 0.60 -6.35
N LEU A 110 12.79 1.64 -6.33
CA LEU A 110 12.37 3.03 -6.20
C LEU A 110 11.59 3.46 -7.44
N THR A 111 12.16 3.21 -8.61
CA THR A 111 11.58 3.60 -9.90
C THR A 111 10.25 2.88 -10.16
N THR A 112 10.15 1.58 -9.89
CA THR A 112 8.89 0.82 -10.02
C THR A 112 7.84 1.28 -9.02
N THR A 113 8.22 1.62 -7.78
CA THR A 113 7.28 2.21 -6.81
C THR A 113 6.74 3.57 -7.28
N LEU A 114 7.58 4.40 -7.91
CA LEU A 114 7.13 5.66 -8.54
C LEU A 114 6.18 5.38 -9.71
N ILE A 115 6.48 4.39 -10.55
CA ILE A 115 5.61 3.95 -11.64
C ILE A 115 4.24 3.51 -11.10
N LEU A 116 4.19 2.73 -10.01
CA LEU A 116 2.94 2.35 -9.36
C LEU A 116 2.08 3.57 -8.97
N ILE A 117 2.70 4.61 -8.40
CA ILE A 117 1.98 5.85 -8.02
C ILE A 117 1.45 6.56 -9.27
N LEU A 118 2.22 6.59 -10.36
CA LEU A 118 1.75 7.13 -11.64
C LEU A 118 0.62 6.29 -12.24
N ILE A 119 0.64 4.97 -12.09
CA ILE A 119 -0.45 4.08 -12.50
C ILE A 119 -1.73 4.38 -11.72
N TYR A 120 -1.62 4.59 -10.40
CA TYR A 120 -2.75 5.03 -9.58
C TYR A 120 -3.30 6.38 -10.03
N ALA A 121 -2.42 7.37 -10.25
CA ALA A 121 -2.82 8.69 -10.72
C ALA A 121 -3.53 8.58 -12.08
N ALA A 122 -2.99 7.79 -13.01
CA ALA A 122 -3.60 7.52 -14.30
C ALA A 122 -4.99 6.87 -14.15
N TYR A 123 -5.13 5.86 -13.29
CA TYR A 123 -6.40 5.20 -13.03
C TYR A 123 -7.46 6.18 -12.49
N ILE A 124 -7.11 6.98 -11.48
CA ILE A 124 -8.01 7.95 -10.85
C ILE A 124 -8.37 9.08 -11.82
N LEU A 125 -7.38 9.66 -12.49
CA LEU A 125 -7.56 10.75 -13.45
C LEU A 125 -8.43 10.29 -14.62
N PHE A 126 -8.15 9.12 -15.19
CA PHE A 126 -8.93 8.58 -16.30
C PHE A 126 -10.40 8.36 -15.92
N ARG A 127 -10.66 7.89 -14.70
CA ARG A 127 -12.05 7.75 -14.20
C ARG A 127 -12.73 9.09 -13.93
N SER A 128 -11.96 10.15 -13.63
CA SER A 128 -12.48 11.49 -13.36
C SER A 128 -12.77 12.29 -14.64
N LEU A 129 -11.99 12.09 -15.71
CA LEU A 129 -12.07 12.89 -16.93
C LEU A 129 -13.15 12.41 -17.91
N TYR A 130 -13.43 11.11 -17.93
CA TYR A 130 -14.34 10.53 -18.90
C TYR A 130 -15.73 10.29 -18.31
N SER A 131 -16.76 10.36 -19.16
CA SER A 131 -18.12 9.98 -18.78
C SER A 131 -18.14 8.56 -18.24
N ASN A 132 -19.12 8.26 -17.36
CA ASN A 132 -19.28 6.97 -16.69
C ASN A 132 -19.76 5.86 -17.67
N SER A 133 -18.99 5.67 -18.75
CA SER A 133 -19.24 4.80 -19.87
C SER A 133 -18.60 3.44 -19.64
N LEU A 134 -19.11 2.42 -20.33
CA LEU A 134 -18.52 1.08 -20.28
C LEU A 134 -17.08 1.07 -20.84
N GLN A 135 -16.80 1.88 -21.87
CA GLN A 135 -15.46 1.99 -22.45
C GLN A 135 -14.46 2.54 -21.43
N MET A 136 -14.82 3.58 -20.68
CA MET A 136 -13.98 4.12 -19.61
C MET A 136 -13.63 3.03 -18.60
N LYS A 137 -14.62 2.25 -18.14
CA LYS A 137 -14.41 1.20 -17.13
C LYS A 137 -13.53 0.06 -17.63
N LYS A 138 -13.59 -0.28 -18.92
CA LYS A 138 -12.68 -1.26 -19.54
C LYS A 138 -11.23 -0.76 -19.52
N ILE A 139 -10.99 0.48 -19.93
CA ILE A 139 -9.64 1.06 -19.94
C ILE A 139 -9.10 1.20 -18.52
N ALA A 140 -9.92 1.65 -17.56
CA ALA A 140 -9.54 1.71 -16.15
C ALA A 140 -9.14 0.32 -15.62
N ALA A 141 -9.87 -0.75 -15.99
CA ALA A 141 -9.50 -2.11 -15.61
C ALA A 141 -8.14 -2.53 -16.19
N ILE A 142 -7.82 -2.15 -17.43
CA ILE A 142 -6.51 -2.42 -18.05
C ILE A 142 -5.40 -1.72 -17.27
N ILE A 143 -5.57 -0.43 -16.96
CA ILE A 143 -4.60 0.33 -16.15
C ILE A 143 -4.37 -0.35 -14.80
N ALA A 144 -5.44 -0.78 -14.14
CA ALA A 144 -5.34 -1.48 -12.85
C ALA A 144 -4.59 -2.81 -12.97
N VAL A 145 -4.83 -3.59 -14.03
CA VAL A 145 -4.12 -4.86 -14.28
C VAL A 145 -2.62 -4.62 -14.50
N ILE A 146 -2.25 -3.58 -15.24
CA ILE A 146 -0.84 -3.21 -15.42
C ILE A 146 -0.19 -2.92 -14.06
N GLY A 147 -0.86 -2.16 -13.18
CA GLY A 147 -0.38 -1.93 -11.82
C GLY A 147 -0.33 -3.18 -10.94
N ALA A 148 -1.27 -4.11 -11.11
CA ALA A 148 -1.25 -5.39 -10.40
C ALA A 148 -0.07 -6.27 -10.83
N ILE A 149 0.41 -6.13 -12.07
CA ILE A 149 1.63 -6.79 -12.58
C ILE A 149 2.89 -6.07 -12.08
N ASP A 150 2.86 -4.75 -11.93
CA ASP A 150 3.97 -3.96 -11.37
C ASP A 150 4.23 -4.29 -9.89
N SER A 151 3.16 -4.56 -9.12
CA SER A 151 3.24 -4.93 -7.71
C SER A 151 4.24 -6.07 -7.38
N PRO A 152 4.18 -7.27 -7.99
CA PRO A 152 5.20 -8.29 -7.78
C PRO A 152 6.59 -7.87 -8.26
N ILE A 153 6.72 -7.03 -9.30
CA ILE A 153 8.03 -6.51 -9.73
C ILE A 153 8.65 -5.67 -8.62
N ILE A 154 7.89 -4.77 -7.98
CA ILE A 154 8.35 -4.00 -6.81
C ILE A 154 8.78 -4.93 -5.68
N TYR A 155 7.99 -5.98 -5.38
CA TYR A 155 8.28 -6.90 -4.28
C TYR A 155 9.65 -7.57 -4.50
N PHE A 156 9.90 -8.02 -5.72
CA PHE A 156 11.10 -8.76 -6.11
C PHE A 156 12.27 -7.89 -6.57
N ALA A 157 12.10 -6.58 -6.74
CA ALA A 157 13.09 -5.72 -7.36
C ALA A 157 14.48 -5.82 -6.71
N ALA A 158 14.55 -5.86 -5.38
CA ALA A 158 15.83 -5.98 -4.66
C ALA A 158 16.52 -7.34 -4.91
N ASN A 159 15.74 -8.43 -5.05
CA ASN A 159 16.26 -9.76 -5.33
C ASN A 159 16.69 -9.94 -6.79
N LEU A 160 15.95 -9.30 -7.71
CA LEU A 160 16.18 -9.41 -9.16
C LEU A 160 17.38 -8.59 -9.63
N TRP A 161 17.58 -7.39 -9.07
CA TRP A 161 18.63 -6.46 -9.51
C TRP A 161 19.84 -6.34 -8.57
N GLN A 162 19.82 -6.97 -7.39
CA GLN A 162 20.94 -6.97 -6.42
C GLN A 162 21.56 -5.57 -6.19
N GLU A 163 20.70 -4.59 -5.92
CA GLU A 163 21.06 -3.18 -5.75
C GLU A 163 21.21 -2.81 -4.25
N SER A 164 21.38 -1.52 -3.96
CA SER A 164 21.59 -0.98 -2.61
C SER A 164 20.41 -1.16 -1.66
N HIS A 165 19.20 -1.47 -2.17
CA HIS A 165 18.08 -1.81 -1.30
C HIS A 165 18.34 -3.04 -0.45
N PRO A 166 18.07 -2.97 0.87
CA PRO A 166 18.08 -4.14 1.72
C PRO A 166 17.19 -5.24 1.15
N VAL A 167 17.76 -6.45 1.04
CA VAL A 167 17.02 -7.65 0.64
C VAL A 167 15.95 -7.99 1.68
N THR A 168 14.88 -8.64 1.22
CA THR A 168 13.72 -8.95 2.04
C THR A 168 14.09 -9.78 3.28
N VAL A 169 13.69 -9.26 4.44
CA VAL A 169 14.04 -9.80 5.77
C VAL A 169 12.93 -10.70 6.34
N ILE A 170 11.68 -10.55 5.88
CA ILE A 170 10.52 -11.31 6.37
C ILE A 170 9.59 -11.67 5.21
N GLY A 171 9.08 -12.89 5.20
CA GLY A 171 8.13 -13.42 4.21
C GLY A 171 8.59 -14.76 3.65
N PRO A 172 7.84 -15.36 2.71
CA PRO A 172 8.16 -16.67 2.11
C PRO A 172 9.53 -16.74 1.43
N LEU A 173 10.16 -15.58 1.22
CA LEU A 173 11.41 -15.40 0.49
C LEU A 173 12.43 -14.58 1.29
N ALA A 174 12.23 -14.47 2.60
CA ALA A 174 13.28 -14.02 3.51
C ALA A 174 14.47 -14.99 3.41
N ARG A 175 15.68 -14.47 3.30
CA ARG A 175 16.88 -15.32 3.37
C ARG A 175 17.15 -15.67 4.83
N GLU A 176 17.53 -16.93 5.11
CA GLU A 176 17.82 -17.43 6.47
C GLU A 176 18.94 -16.66 7.18
N ASP A 177 19.76 -15.93 6.42
CA ASP A 177 20.87 -15.09 6.89
C ASP A 177 20.46 -13.63 7.18
N SER A 178 19.17 -13.29 7.12
CA SER A 178 18.72 -11.93 7.41
C SER A 178 19.07 -11.60 8.87
N SER A 179 20.05 -10.71 9.06
CA SER A 179 20.70 -10.36 10.32
C SER A 179 19.80 -9.65 11.35
N PHE A 180 18.49 -9.65 11.13
CA PHE A 180 17.51 -9.00 11.97
C PHE A 180 16.93 -10.03 12.95
N GLY A 181 17.14 -9.79 14.25
CA GLY A 181 16.64 -10.67 15.31
C GLY A 181 15.13 -10.86 15.28
N ALA A 182 14.64 -11.92 15.93
CA ALA A 182 13.21 -12.27 15.98
C ALA A 182 12.28 -11.10 16.38
N ASP A 183 12.78 -10.17 17.20
CA ASP A 183 12.07 -8.95 17.61
C ASP A 183 11.77 -7.98 16.46
N TYR A 184 12.72 -7.84 15.53
CA TYR A 184 12.56 -7.03 14.32
C TYR A 184 11.50 -7.66 13.41
N GLY A 185 11.58 -8.99 13.28
CA GLY A 185 10.61 -9.85 12.62
C GLY A 185 9.18 -9.58 13.09
N LEU A 186 8.99 -9.78 14.39
CA LEU A 186 7.70 -9.65 15.04
C LEU A 186 7.15 -8.22 14.95
N THR A 187 7.98 -7.21 15.19
CA THR A 187 7.52 -5.81 15.15
C THR A 187 7.07 -5.41 13.74
N LEU A 188 7.81 -5.82 12.70
CA LEU A 188 7.40 -5.54 11.33
C LEU A 188 6.11 -6.29 10.97
N LEU A 189 5.93 -7.53 11.41
CA LEU A 189 4.66 -8.25 11.24
C LEU A 189 3.49 -7.51 11.91
N VAL A 190 3.66 -7.07 13.16
CA VAL A 190 2.65 -6.29 13.89
C VAL A 190 2.34 -4.98 13.16
N SER A 191 3.36 -4.29 12.62
CA SER A 191 3.14 -3.10 11.81
C SER A 191 2.37 -3.39 10.52
N VAL A 192 2.70 -4.46 9.80
CA VAL A 192 1.97 -4.88 8.60
C VAL A 192 0.50 -5.14 8.92
N ILE A 193 0.21 -5.82 10.04
CA ILE A 193 -1.16 -6.04 10.51
C ILE A 193 -1.85 -4.71 10.84
N ALA A 194 -1.20 -3.82 11.60
CA ALA A 194 -1.76 -2.52 12.01
C ALA A 194 -2.14 -1.66 10.79
N PHE A 195 -1.23 -1.51 9.82
CA PHE A 195 -1.49 -0.73 8.61
C PHE A 195 -2.48 -1.40 7.66
N THR A 196 -2.53 -2.74 7.61
CA THR A 196 -3.55 -3.46 6.82
C THR A 196 -4.94 -3.23 7.40
N LEU A 197 -5.08 -3.27 8.73
CA LEU A 197 -6.33 -2.96 9.41
C LEU A 197 -6.76 -1.50 9.16
N LEU A 198 -5.81 -0.55 9.27
CA LEU A 198 -6.06 0.86 8.94
C LEU A 198 -6.50 1.04 7.49
N PHE A 199 -5.81 0.40 6.54
CA PHE A 199 -6.15 0.41 5.13
C PHE A 199 -7.59 -0.06 4.91
N VAL A 200 -7.99 -1.20 5.50
CA VAL A 200 -9.36 -1.71 5.39
C VAL A 200 -10.38 -0.72 5.95
N ILE A 201 -10.11 -0.06 7.10
CA ILE A 201 -10.99 0.98 7.64
C ILE A 201 -11.17 2.11 6.63
N LEU A 202 -10.06 2.67 6.12
CA LEU A 202 -10.08 3.82 5.21
C LEU A 202 -10.81 3.49 3.90
N THR A 203 -10.55 2.31 3.31
CA THR A 203 -11.25 1.86 2.11
C THR A 203 -12.74 1.67 2.36
N ARG A 204 -13.15 1.08 3.50
CA ARG A 204 -14.57 0.92 3.85
C ARG A 204 -15.27 2.26 4.06
N LEU A 205 -14.61 3.21 4.71
CA LEU A 205 -15.14 4.57 4.89
C LEU A 205 -15.33 5.24 3.53
N ARG A 206 -14.33 5.18 2.65
CA ARG A 206 -14.43 5.81 1.32
C ARG A 206 -15.50 5.14 0.45
N LEU A 207 -15.60 3.81 0.49
CA LEU A 207 -16.66 3.06 -0.18
C LEU A 207 -18.05 3.49 0.29
N LYS A 208 -18.22 3.69 1.61
CA LYS A 208 -19.48 4.19 2.18
C LYS A 208 -19.81 5.58 1.68
N VAL A 209 -18.84 6.50 1.63
CA VAL A 209 -19.02 7.86 1.08
C VAL A 209 -19.48 7.78 -0.38
N LEU A 210 -18.79 7.03 -1.25
CA LEU A 210 -19.18 6.86 -2.66
C LEU A 210 -20.59 6.27 -2.80
N SER A 211 -20.95 5.31 -1.96
CA SER A 211 -22.28 4.71 -2.00
C SER A 211 -23.38 5.71 -1.65
N LEU A 212 -23.13 6.62 -0.70
CA LEU A 212 -24.07 7.66 -0.31
C LEU A 212 -24.20 8.73 -1.40
N GLU A 213 -23.08 9.20 -1.97
CA GLU A 213 -23.08 10.12 -3.11
C GLU A 213 -23.91 9.58 -4.29
N SER A 214 -23.79 8.28 -4.58
CA SER A 214 -24.55 7.62 -5.65
C SER A 214 -26.06 7.55 -5.38
N LYS A 215 -26.47 7.46 -4.11
CA LYS A 215 -27.88 7.48 -3.71
C LYS A 215 -28.47 8.88 -3.82
N PHE A 216 -27.73 9.90 -3.38
CA PHE A 216 -28.15 11.29 -3.48
C PHE A 216 -28.35 11.72 -4.95
N LYS A 217 -27.43 11.37 -5.85
CA LYS A 217 -27.56 11.67 -7.29
C LYS A 217 -28.71 10.97 -8.00
N LYS A 218 -29.33 9.96 -7.40
CA LYS A 218 -30.50 9.23 -7.94
C LYS A 218 -31.83 9.69 -7.33
N GLY A 219 -31.79 10.42 -6.22
CA GLY A 219 -32.97 10.94 -5.51
C GLY A 219 -33.37 12.36 -5.92
N ILE A 220 -32.62 12.95 -6.86
CA ILE A 220 -32.91 14.18 -7.60
C ILE A 220 -33.16 13.75 -9.04
#